data_AF-A0A843TFG2-F1
#
_entry.id   AF-A0A843TFG2-F1
#
_cell.length_a   1.000
_cell.length_b   1.000
_cell.length_c   1.000
_cell.angle_alpha   90.00
_cell.angle_beta   90.00
_cell.angle_gamma   90.00
#
_symmetry.space_group_name_H-M   'P 1'
#
loop_
_entity.id
_entity.type
_entity.pdbx_description
1 polymer ?
#
loop_
_entity_poly.entity_id
_entity_poly.type
_entity_poly.pdbx_seq_one_letter_code
_entity_poly.pdbx_strand_id
1 'polypeptide(L)'
;MGDRMSGSWAALYDREVSARQLRSLRANRGLTQGQLARLTGITQGALSNYEASKRDLPLPTLIKLSTVLQVAPAAIVPALIGMVDSGQRSELSGYGAHTRSSAGD
;
A
#
# COMPACT_ATOMS: atom_id res chain seq x y z
N MET A 1 2.09 16.58 -2.28
CA MET A 1 2.49 15.69 -1.16
C MET A 1 1.21 15.30 -0.44
N GLY A 2 0.78 14.05 -0.56
CA GLY A 2 -0.53 13.60 -0.07
C GLY A 2 -0.64 13.76 1.44
N ASP A 3 -1.73 14.40 1.85
CA ASP A 3 -2.16 14.57 3.23
C ASP A 3 -2.07 13.22 3.95
N ARG A 4 -1.37 13.18 5.09
CA ARG A 4 -1.36 11.97 5.92
C ARG A 4 -2.81 11.70 6.27
N MET A 5 -3.31 10.50 6.01
CA MET A 5 -4.71 10.10 6.22
C MET A 5 -5.19 10.58 7.60
N SER A 6 -5.83 11.75 7.65
CA SER A 6 -6.23 12.41 8.89
C SER A 6 -7.57 11.82 9.31
N GLY A 7 -7.55 11.00 10.36
CA GLY A 7 -8.72 10.29 10.89
C GLY A 7 -8.35 8.97 11.56
N SER A 8 -9.34 8.33 12.20
CA SER A 8 -9.24 7.04 12.92
C SER A 8 -8.49 5.93 12.16
N TRP A 9 -8.46 6.03 10.83
CA TRP A 9 -7.71 5.16 9.91
C TRP A 9 -6.19 5.17 10.09
N ALA A 10 -5.58 6.29 10.53
CA ALA A 10 -4.14 6.33 10.82
C ALA A 10 -3.77 5.46 12.04
N ALA A 11 -4.69 5.28 12.99
CA ALA A 11 -4.48 4.38 14.13
C ALA A 11 -4.56 2.90 13.72
N LEU A 12 -5.27 2.59 12.64
CA LEU A 12 -5.41 1.22 12.12
C LEU A 12 -4.28 0.84 11.15
N TYR A 13 -3.61 1.83 10.55
CA TYR A 13 -2.51 1.61 9.63
C TYR A 13 -1.17 1.50 10.39
N ASP A 14 -0.84 0.29 10.85
CA ASP A 14 0.48 -0.01 11.39
C ASP A 14 1.48 -0.37 10.26
N ARG A 15 2.44 0.53 10.05
CA ARG A 15 3.52 0.37 9.06
C ARG A 15 4.46 -0.78 9.42
N GLU A 16 4.67 -1.05 10.70
CA GLU A 16 5.53 -2.14 11.16
C GLU A 16 4.91 -3.50 10.84
N VAL A 17 3.59 -3.63 10.98
CA VAL A 17 2.86 -4.83 10.57
C VAL A 17 3.05 -5.05 9.07
N SER A 18 2.87 -4.01 8.26
CA SER A 18 3.01 -4.12 6.80
C SER A 18 4.45 -4.47 6.38
N ALA A 19 5.44 -3.85 7.01
CA ALA A 19 6.86 -4.13 6.79
C ALA A 19 7.22 -5.59 7.13
N ARG A 20 6.69 -6.10 8.25
CA ARG A 20 6.88 -7.48 8.70
C ARG A 20 6.24 -8.49 7.74
N GLN A 21 5.02 -8.21 7.27
CA GLN A 21 4.35 -9.05 6.28
C GLN A 21 5.12 -9.10 4.96
N LEU A 22 5.57 -7.94 4.46
CA LEU A 22 6.37 -7.88 3.23
C LEU A 22 7.63 -8.75 3.33
N ARG A 23 8.37 -8.62 4.45
CA ARG A 23 9.57 -9.41 4.71
C ARG A 23 9.29 -10.91 4.79
N SER A 24 8.21 -11.29 5.48
CA SER A 24 7.78 -12.68 5.64
C SER A 24 7.40 -13.31 4.30
N LEU A 25 6.55 -12.63 3.52
CA LEU A 25 6.13 -13.09 2.18
C LEU A 25 7.31 -13.23 1.23
N ARG A 26 8.25 -12.29 1.25
CA ARG A 26 9.49 -12.39 0.46
C ARG A 26 10.32 -13.61 0.87
N ALA A 27 10.52 -13.82 2.17
CA ALA A 27 11.31 -14.93 2.69
C ALA A 27 10.67 -16.29 2.37
N ASN A 28 9.35 -16.40 2.48
CA ASN A 28 8.59 -17.62 2.12
C ASN A 28 8.68 -17.96 0.63
N ARG A 29 8.96 -16.97 -0.22
CA ARG A 29 9.26 -17.17 -1.65
C ARG A 29 10.74 -17.46 -1.94
N GLY A 30 11.58 -17.56 -0.91
CA GLY A 30 13.02 -17.81 -1.07
C GLY A 30 13.79 -16.66 -1.73
N LEU A 31 13.21 -15.45 -1.77
CA LEU A 31 13.80 -14.31 -2.47
C LEU A 31 14.67 -13.48 -1.53
N THR A 32 15.84 -13.05 -2.00
CA THR A 32 16.61 -11.97 -1.37
C THR A 32 15.95 -10.61 -1.65
N GLN A 33 16.32 -9.59 -0.87
CA GLN A 33 15.85 -8.22 -1.15
C GLN A 33 16.26 -7.75 -2.55
N GLY A 34 17.49 -8.05 -2.99
CA GLY A 34 17.95 -7.69 -4.34
C GLY A 34 17.14 -8.37 -5.44
N GLN A 35 16.80 -9.65 -5.26
CA GLN A 35 15.97 -10.40 -6.22
C GLN A 35 14.56 -9.82 -6.33
N LEU A 36 13.88 -9.60 -5.19
CA LEU A 36 12.54 -9.01 -5.21
C LEU A 36 12.56 -7.59 -5.80
N ALA A 37 13.54 -6.77 -5.43
CA ALA A 37 13.68 -5.42 -5.96
C ALA A 37 13.85 -5.41 -7.49
N ARG A 38 14.72 -6.29 -8.02
CA ARG A 38 14.90 -6.46 -9.46
C ARG A 38 13.61 -6.90 -10.17
N LEU A 39 12.90 -7.90 -9.63
CA LEU A 39 11.64 -8.39 -10.22
C LEU A 39 10.53 -7.34 -10.22
N THR A 40 10.52 -6.46 -9.21
CA THR A 40 9.51 -5.40 -9.08
C THR A 40 9.92 -4.08 -9.76
N GLY A 41 11.15 -3.98 -10.26
CA GLY A 41 11.66 -2.75 -10.88
C GLY A 41 11.84 -1.59 -9.90
N ILE A 42 12.17 -1.88 -8.64
CA ILE A 42 12.54 -0.89 -7.61
C ILE A 42 14.00 -1.09 -7.18
N THR A 43 14.55 -0.13 -6.43
CA THR A 43 15.89 -0.29 -5.86
C THR A 43 15.86 -1.19 -4.62
N GLN A 44 16.93 -1.94 -4.37
CA GLN A 44 17.09 -2.73 -3.15
C GLN A 44 17.01 -1.85 -1.89
N GLY A 45 17.57 -0.63 -1.95
CA GLY A 45 17.49 0.34 -0.85
C GLY A 45 16.05 0.77 -0.54
N ALA A 46 15.22 0.97 -1.57
CA ALA A 46 13.80 1.26 -1.37
C ALA A 46 13.09 0.08 -0.68
N LEU A 47 13.31 -1.15 -1.14
CA LEU A 47 12.74 -2.33 -0.52
C LEU A 47 13.18 -2.48 0.95
N SER A 48 14.47 -2.27 1.23
CA SER A 48 15.01 -2.29 2.60
C SER A 48 14.33 -1.26 3.50
N ASN A 49 14.12 -0.03 3.00
CA ASN A 49 13.40 1.00 3.75
C ASN A 49 11.92 0.66 4.00
N TYR A 50 11.27 -0.07 3.10
CA TYR A 50 9.91 -0.56 3.31
C TYR A 50 9.85 -1.68 4.35
N GLU A 51 10.74 -2.67 4.27
CA GLU A 51 10.82 -3.78 5.23
C GLU A 51 11.31 -3.37 6.62
N ALA A 52 11.96 -2.20 6.73
CA ALA A 52 12.40 -1.62 8.00
C ALA A 52 11.48 -0.51 8.52
N SER A 53 10.28 -0.35 7.93
CA SER A 53 9.31 0.70 8.29
C SER A 53 9.90 2.13 8.30
N LYS A 54 11.00 2.38 7.57
CA LYS A 54 11.67 3.70 7.47
C LYS A 54 11.02 4.62 6.45
N ARG A 55 10.29 4.06 5.48
CA ARG A 55 9.58 4.82 4.44
C ARG A 55 8.18 4.26 4.19
N ASP A 56 7.23 5.11 3.83
CA ASP A 56 5.88 4.67 3.43
C ASP A 56 5.93 3.88 2.13
N LEU A 57 5.12 2.84 2.04
CA LEU A 57 4.98 2.02 0.85
C LEU A 57 3.97 2.65 -0.11
N PRO A 58 4.40 3.20 -1.26
CA PRO A 58 3.47 3.83 -2.20
C PRO A 58 2.55 2.79 -2.85
N LEU A 59 1.28 3.13 -3.09
CA LEU A 59 0.32 2.23 -3.74
C LEU A 59 0.82 1.60 -5.05
N PRO A 60 1.44 2.35 -6.00
CA PRO A 60 1.96 1.73 -7.22
C PRO A 60 3.02 0.65 -6.93
N THR A 61 3.84 0.86 -5.90
CA THR A 61 4.85 -0.11 -5.47
C THR A 61 4.22 -1.31 -4.78
N LEU A 62 3.19 -1.09 -3.96
CA LEU A 62 2.42 -2.16 -3.34
C LEU A 62 1.84 -3.12 -4.38
N ILE A 63 1.25 -2.59 -5.46
CA ILE A 63 0.70 -3.41 -6.56
C ILE A 63 1.79 -4.22 -7.26
N LYS A 64 2.96 -3.62 -7.53
CA LYS A 64 4.10 -4.35 -8.13
C LYS A 64 4.59 -5.48 -7.22
N LEU A 65 4.75 -5.21 -5.93
CA LEU A 65 5.18 -6.20 -4.94
C LEU A 65 4.17 -7.33 -4.82
N SER A 66 2.87 -7.02 -4.70
CA SER A 66 1.82 -8.04 -4.58
C SER A 66 1.74 -8.92 -5.83
N THR A 67 1.94 -8.33 -7.01
CA THR A 67 1.97 -9.07 -8.28
C THR A 67 3.15 -10.04 -8.33
N VAL A 68 4.38 -9.60 -8.04
CA VAL A 68 5.56 -10.49 -8.06
C VAL A 68 5.48 -11.55 -6.96
N LEU A 69 5.00 -11.18 -5.78
CA LEU A 69 4.78 -12.09 -4.68
C LEU A 69 3.52 -12.95 -4.86
N GLN A 70 2.74 -12.78 -5.93
CA GLN A 70 1.50 -13.52 -6.23
C GLN A 70 0.59 -13.63 -4.98
N VAL A 71 0.29 -12.49 -4.38
CA VAL A 71 -0.63 -12.34 -3.24
C VAL A 71 -1.53 -11.14 -3.44
N ALA A 72 -2.65 -11.08 -2.72
CA ALA A 72 -3.45 -9.86 -2.66
C ALA A 72 -2.68 -8.72 -1.96
N PRO A 73 -2.89 -7.45 -2.33
CA PRO A 73 -2.29 -6.30 -1.63
C PRO A 73 -2.57 -6.30 -0.11
N ALA A 74 -3.74 -6.79 0.30
CA ALA A 74 -4.13 -6.94 1.70
C ALA A 74 -3.24 -7.92 2.49
N ALA A 75 -2.56 -8.87 1.83
CA ALA A 75 -1.60 -9.73 2.50
C ALA A 75 -0.34 -8.96 2.93
N ILE A 76 0.03 -7.90 2.20
CA ILE A 76 1.15 -7.02 2.54
C ILE A 76 0.68 -5.91 3.49
N VAL A 77 -0.53 -5.38 3.28
CA VAL A 77 -1.13 -4.32 4.12
C VAL A 77 -2.46 -4.82 4.71
N PRO A 78 -2.45 -5.53 5.85
CA PRO A 78 -3.65 -6.12 6.44
C PRO A 78 -4.75 -5.11 6.79
N ALA A 79 -4.39 -3.85 7.04
CA ALA A 79 -5.35 -2.77 7.30
C ALA A 79 -6.37 -2.57 6.16
N LEU A 80 -6.07 -3.01 4.93
CA LEU A 80 -7.01 -2.98 3.81
C LEU A 80 -8.24 -3.87 4.04
N ILE A 81 -8.16 -4.88 4.92
CA ILE A 81 -9.28 -5.79 5.23
C ILE A 81 -10.34 -5.08 6.08
N GLY A 82 -9.92 -4.27 7.05
CA GLY A 82 -10.84 -3.55 7.95
C GLY A 82 -11.63 -2.41 7.27
N MET A 83 -11.24 -2.02 6.05
CA MET A 83 -11.89 -0.95 5.27
C MET A 83 -13.23 -1.37 4.67
N VAL A 84 -13.50 -2.66 4.55
CA VAL A 84 -14.73 -3.18 3.92
C VAL A 84 -15.83 -3.47 4.96
N ASP A 85 -15.45 -3.73 6.21
CA ASP A 85 -16.35 -4.22 7.26
C ASP A 85 -16.86 -3.12 8.21
N SER A 86 -16.23 -1.95 8.19
CA SER A 86 -16.70 -0.78 8.93
C SER A 86 -17.62 0.05 8.02
N GLY A 87 -18.90 0.16 8.38
CA GLY A 87 -19.95 0.84 7.61
C GLY A 87 -19.77 2.36 7.43
N GLN A 88 -18.64 2.83 6.91
CA GLN A 88 -18.41 4.23 6.51
C GLN A 88 -18.70 4.44 5.02
N ARG A 89 -19.97 4.27 4.61
CA ARG A 89 -20.46 4.77 3.30
C ARG A 89 -20.62 6.30 3.27
N SER A 90 -20.65 6.97 4.42
CA SER A 90 -21.00 8.39 4.53
C SER A 90 -19.87 9.36 4.13
N GLU A 91 -18.60 8.99 4.33
CA GLU A 91 -17.48 9.94 4.16
C GLU A 91 -16.86 9.93 2.76
N LEU A 92 -17.13 8.89 1.95
CA LEU A 92 -16.61 8.78 0.58
C LEU A 92 -17.42 9.62 -0.45
N SER A 93 -18.51 10.26 -0.03
CA SER A 93 -19.31 11.18 -0.84
C SER A 93 -18.50 12.39 -1.34
N GLY A 94 -17.42 12.77 -0.63
CA GLY A 94 -16.57 13.91 -1.00
C GLY A 94 -15.52 13.64 -2.08
N TYR A 95 -15.24 12.36 -2.43
CA TYR A 95 -14.11 12.03 -3.31
C TYR A 95 -14.46 11.98 -4.80
N GLY A 96 -15.71 12.30 -5.18
CA GLY A 96 -16.22 12.12 -6.56
C GLY A 96 -16.64 13.40 -7.32
N ALA A 97 -16.60 14.59 -6.71
CA ALA A 97 -17.23 15.78 -7.30
C ALA A 97 -16.29 16.73 -8.05
N HIS A 98 -15.30 16.23 -8.80
CA HIS A 98 -14.55 17.06 -9.76
C HIS A 98 -14.26 16.31 -11.06
N THR A 99 -15.30 16.12 -11.88
CA THR A 99 -15.10 16.09 -13.33
C THR A 99 -15.74 17.34 -13.92
N ARG A 100 -14.89 18.15 -14.56
CA ARG A 100 -15.25 19.39 -15.26
C ARG A 100 -16.30 19.09 -16.33
N SER A 101 -17.43 19.79 -16.28
CA SER A 101 -18.21 20.09 -17.47
C SER A 101 -17.87 21.52 -17.89
N SER A 102 -17.04 21.67 -18.92
CA SER A 102 -17.02 22.87 -19.75
C SER A 102 -17.58 22.46 -21.12
N ALA A 103 -18.91 22.46 -21.22
CA ALA A 103 -19.57 22.65 -22.50
C ALA A 103 -19.60 24.16 -22.73
N GLY A 104 -18.97 24.61 -23.82
CA GLY A 104 -19.03 25.99 -24.25
C GLY A 104 -20.38 26.32 -24.87
N ASP A 105 -20.81 27.56 -24.65
CA ASP A 105 -21.61 28.39 -25.54
C ASP A 105 -21.06 29.82 -25.43
#